data_AF-A0AAU8TEE4-F1
#
_entry.id   AF-A0AAU8TEE4-F1
#
_cell.length_a   1.000
_cell.length_b   1.000
_cell.length_c   1.000
_cell.angle_alpha   90.00
_cell.angle_beta   90.00
_cell.angle_gamma   90.00
#
_symmetry.space_group_name_H-M   'P 1'
#
loop_
_entity.id
_entity.type
_entity.pdbx_description
1 polymer ?
#
loop_
_entity_poly.entity_id
_entity_poly.type
_entity_poly.pdbx_seq_one_letter_code
_entity_poly.pdbx_strand_id
1 'polypeptide(L)' 'MKTALPLDQLIAKANEELKEHSWYEEGMEIKEAKMVGTILTMHAAGLLDEKGVQKPESVVRLNEFAHSFASRYTLI' A
#
# COMPACT_ATOMS: atom_id res chain seq x y z
N MET A 1 -4.49 19.17 1.11
CA MET A 1 -3.37 19.15 2.08
C MET A 1 -3.23 17.72 2.57
N LYS A 2 -2.04 17.14 2.61
CA LYS A 2 -1.84 15.74 3.04
C LYS A 2 -1.75 15.65 4.56
N THR A 3 -2.26 14.57 5.13
CA THR A 3 -2.07 14.22 6.54
C THR A 3 -0.73 13.53 6.72
N ALA A 4 0.13 14.11 7.54
CA ALA A 4 1.45 13.58 7.83
C ALA A 4 1.34 12.61 9.03
N LEU A 5 1.77 11.36 8.85
CA LEU A 5 1.74 10.31 9.88
C LEU A 5 3.12 9.72 10.14
N PRO A 6 3.44 9.33 11.40
CA PRO A 6 4.60 8.48 11.70
C PRO A 6 4.52 7.14 10.94
N LEU A 7 5.68 6.50 10.74
CA LEU A 7 5.80 5.29 9.91
C LEU A 7 4.85 4.16 10.31
N ASP A 8 4.80 3.86 11.60
CA ASP A 8 3.95 2.81 12.18
C ASP A 8 2.46 3.10 11.95
N GLN A 9 2.04 4.35 12.15
CA GLN A 9 0.65 4.78 11.93
C GLN A 9 0.30 4.83 10.44
N LEU A 10 1.24 5.24 9.59
CA LEU A 10 1.05 5.26 8.14
C LEU A 10 0.85 3.85 7.58
N ILE A 11 1.69 2.90 8.00
CA ILE A 11 1.58 1.49 7.61
C ILE A 11 0.29 0.88 8.17
N ALA A 12 -0.04 1.13 9.43
CA ALA A 12 -1.29 0.66 10.03
C ALA A 12 -2.51 1.19 9.26
N LYS A 13 -2.51 2.48 8.92
CA LYS A 13 -3.60 3.11 8.18
C LYS A 13 -3.71 2.58 6.74
N ALA A 14 -2.57 2.39 6.08
CA ALA A 14 -2.55 1.80 4.74
C ALA A 14 -3.12 0.38 4.74
N ASN A 15 -2.77 -0.45 5.73
CA ASN A 15 -3.30 -1.80 5.85
C ASN A 15 -4.77 -1.87 6.27
N GLU A 16 -5.24 -0.93 7.09
CA GLU A 16 -6.65 -0.79 7.43
C GLU A 16 -7.46 -0.52 6.15
N GLU A 17 -7.10 0.52 5.39
CA GLU A 17 -7.81 0.89 4.16
C GLU A 17 -7.68 -0.17 3.07
N LEU A 18 -6.52 -0.82 2.95
CA LEU A 18 -6.29 -1.90 1.98
C LEU A 18 -7.30 -3.03 2.14
N LYS A 19 -7.67 -3.38 3.38
CA LYS A 19 -8.63 -4.45 3.71
C LYS A 19 -10.09 -4.10 3.40
N GLU A 20 -10.41 -2.81 3.24
CA GLU A 20 -11.77 -2.35 2.91
C GLU A 20 -12.11 -2.56 1.43
N HIS A 21 -11.12 -2.83 0.59
CA HIS A 21 -11.33 -3.03 -0.84
C HIS A 21 -11.89 -4.42 -1.16
N SER A 22 -12.87 -4.48 -2.07
CA SER A 22 -13.50 -5.74 -2.49
C SER A 22 -12.58 -6.71 -3.23
N TRP A 23 -11.44 -6.23 -3.72
CA TRP A 23 -10.39 -7.01 -4.39
C TRP A 23 -9.27 -7.42 -3.43
N TYR A 24 -9.37 -7.08 -2.15
CA TYR A 24 -8.40 -7.49 -1.14
C TYR A 24 -8.31 -9.02 -1.08
N GLU A 25 -7.08 -9.53 -1.07
CA GLU A 25 -6.79 -10.95 -0.91
C GLU A 25 -6.09 -11.19 0.42
N GLU A 26 -6.38 -12.32 1.06
CA GLU A 26 -5.72 -12.71 2.31
C GLU A 26 -4.20 -12.84 2.10
N GLY A 27 -3.43 -12.18 2.96
CA GLY A 27 -1.96 -12.12 2.87
C GLY A 27 -1.43 -10.85 2.21
N MET A 28 -2.28 -10.02 1.58
CA MET A 28 -1.88 -8.70 1.10
C MET A 28 -1.61 -7.75 2.26
N GLU A 29 -0.43 -7.15 2.29
CA GLU A 29 -0.04 -6.27 3.40
C GLU A 29 1.06 -5.29 2.97
N ILE A 30 0.91 -4.02 3.35
CA ILE A 30 1.98 -3.04 3.27
C ILE A 30 2.97 -3.30 4.41
N LYS A 31 4.22 -3.61 4.08
CA LYS A 31 5.28 -3.92 5.05
C LYS A 31 6.21 -2.76 5.33
N GLU A 32 6.42 -1.91 4.34
CA GLU A 32 7.35 -0.79 4.43
C GLU A 32 6.79 0.42 3.72
N ALA A 33 7.12 1.61 4.23
CA ALA A 33 6.85 2.88 3.59
C ALA A 33 8.05 3.81 3.78
N LYS A 34 8.39 4.59 2.75
CA LYS A 34 9.49 5.56 2.80
C LYS A 34 9.23 6.74 1.87
N MET A 35 9.83 7.88 2.19
CA MET A 35 9.89 9.00 1.26
C MET A 35 11.13 8.86 0.37
N VAL A 36 10.92 8.89 -0.94
CA VAL A 36 11.98 9.00 -1.94
C VAL A 36 11.83 10.39 -2.57
N GLY A 37 12.58 11.36 -2.05
CA GLY A 37 12.36 12.77 -2.35
C GLY A 37 10.99 13.22 -1.85
N THR A 38 10.12 13.67 -2.76
CA THR A 38 8.75 14.10 -2.46
C THR A 38 7.70 13.00 -2.64
N ILE A 39 8.13 11.79 -3.00
CA ILE A 39 7.25 10.67 -3.36
C ILE A 39 7.20 9.67 -2.21
N LEU A 40 5.98 9.34 -1.76
CA LEU A 40 5.76 8.24 -0.84
C LEU A 40 5.83 6.92 -1.63
N THR A 41 6.78 6.06 -1.28
CA THR A 41 6.93 4.71 -1.83
C THR A 41 6.53 3.70 -0.78
N MET A 42 5.73 2.70 -1.14
CA MET A 42 5.27 1.62 -0.27
C MET A 42 5.65 0.28 -0.86
N HIS A 43 6.04 -0.67 0.00
CA HIS A 43 6.32 -2.05 -0.39
C HIS A 43 5.24 -2.97 0.19
N ALA A 44 4.67 -3.81 -0.67
CA ALA A 44 3.61 -4.74 -0.32
C ALA A 44 4.07 -6.20 -0.44
N ALA A 45 3.55 -7.04 0.45
CA ALA A 45 3.62 -8.50 0.39
C ALA A 45 2.28 -9.09 -0.09
N GLY A 46 2.25 -10.39 -0.38
CA GLY A 46 1.01 -11.11 -0.73
C GLY A 46 0.56 -10.99 -2.19
N LEU A 47 1.44 -10.54 -3.09
CA LEU A 47 1.12 -10.33 -4.51
C LEU A 47 1.41 -11.53 -5.42
N LEU A 48 2.05 -12.56 -4.87
CA LEU A 48 2.42 -13.75 -5.60
C LEU A 48 1.35 -14.82 -5.40
N ASP A 49 1.03 -15.55 -6.46
CA ASP A 49 0.25 -16.78 -6.37
C ASP A 49 1.07 -17.94 -5.75
N GLU A 50 0.45 -19.11 -5.61
CA GLU A 50 1.09 -20.31 -5.07
C GLU A 50 2.32 -20.79 -5.87
N LYS A 51 2.50 -20.29 -7.10
CA LYS A 51 3.63 -20.59 -7.99
C LYS A 51 4.70 -19.49 -7.97
N GLY A 52 4.53 -18.47 -7.14
CA GLY A 52 5.46 -17.34 -7.07
C GLY A 52 5.29 -16.33 -8.22
N VAL A 53 4.19 -16.40 -8.96
CA VAL A 53 3.91 -15.50 -10.10
C VAL A 53 3.09 -14.31 -9.60
N GLN A 54 3.49 -13.10 -9.99
CA GLN A 54 2.71 -11.91 -9.70
C GLN A 54 1.34 -11.98 -10.38
N LYS A 55 0.28 -11.69 -9.61
CA LYS A 55 -1.07 -11.53 -10.15
C LYS A 55 -1.17 -10.15 -10.81
N PRO A 56 -1.26 -10.04 -12.16
CA PRO A 56 -1.18 -8.74 -12.83
C PRO A 56 -2.29 -7.78 -12.41
N GLU A 57 -3.50 -8.30 -12.16
CA GLU A 57 -4.64 -7.51 -11.70
C GLU A 57 -4.40 -6.92 -10.30
N SER A 58 -3.90 -7.73 -9.36
CA SER A 58 -3.61 -7.29 -7.99
C SER A 58 -2.51 -6.23 -7.94
N VAL A 59 -1.53 -6.29 -8.86
CA VAL A 59 -0.49 -5.25 -9.01
C VAL A 59 -1.09 -3.92 -9.47
N VAL A 60 -1.97 -3.94 -10.48
CA VAL A 60 -2.65 -2.72 -10.96
C VAL A 60 -3.48 -2.09 -9.85
N ARG A 61 -4.27 -2.91 -9.14
CA ARG A 61 -5.10 -2.48 -8.02
C ARG A 61 -4.29 -1.87 -6.88
N LEU A 62 -3.17 -2.48 -6.51
CA LEU A 62 -2.28 -1.91 -5.50
C LEU A 62 -1.65 -0.60 -5.92
N ASN A 63 -1.31 -0.46 -7.20
CA ASN A 63 -0.76 0.79 -7.69
C ASN A 63 -1.81 1.92 -7.66
N GLU A 64 -3.06 1.63 -8.04
CA GLU A 64 -4.19 2.56 -7.90
C GLU A 64 -4.43 2.94 -6.43
N PHE A 65 -4.44 1.94 -5.54
CA PHE A 65 -4.54 2.15 -4.10
C PHE A 65 -3.41 3.05 -3.58
N ALA A 66 -2.16 2.76 -3.94
CA ALA A 66 -1.00 3.51 -3.48
C ALA A 66 -1.04 4.98 -3.92
N HIS A 67 -1.47 5.25 -5.15
CA HIS A 67 -1.68 6.62 -5.65
C HIS A 67 -2.79 7.35 -4.88
N SER A 68 -3.92 6.69 -4.67
CA SER A 68 -5.04 7.24 -3.89
C SER A 68 -4.64 7.53 -2.44
N PHE A 69 -3.95 6.58 -1.80
CA PHE A 69 -3.45 6.72 -0.43
C PHE A 69 -2.44 7.87 -0.31
N ALA A 70 -1.44 7.91 -1.19
CA ALA A 70 -0.41 8.95 -1.20
C ALA A 70 -0.95 10.34 -1.56
N SER A 71 -2.16 10.45 -2.14
CA SER A 71 -2.82 11.74 -2.35
C SER A 71 -3.35 12.36 -1.04
N ARG A 72 -3.63 11.50 -0.04
CA ARG A 72 -4.19 11.88 1.27
C ARG A 72 -3.16 11.87 2.38
N TYR A 73 -2.18 10.98 2.33
CA TYR A 73 -1.21 10.76 3.41
C TYR A 73 0.24 10.97 2.96
N THR A 74 1.09 11.33 3.92
CA THR A 74 2.55 11.40 3.76
C THR A 74 3.23 10.92 5.04
N LEU A 75 4.48 10.49 4.92
CA LEU A 75 5.33 10.22 6.08
C LEU A 75 5.84 11.55 6.67
N ILE A 76 5.92 11.64 8.01
CA ILE A 76 6.55 12.78 8.71
C ILE A 76 8.06 12.62 8.84
#